data_AF-A0A4V2HSL8-F1
#
_entry.id   AF-A0A4V2HSL8-F1
#
_cell.length_a   1.000
_cell.length_b   1.000
_cell.length_c   1.000
_cell.angle_alpha   90.00
_cell.angle_beta   90.00
_cell.angle_gamma   90.00
#
_symmetry.space_group_name_H-M   'P 1'
#
loop_
_entity.id
_entity.type
_entity.pdbx_description
1 polymer ?
#
loop_
_entity_poly.entity_id
_entity_poly.type
_entity_poly.pdbx_seq_one_letter_code
_entity_poly.pdbx_strand_id
1 'polypeptide(L)'
;NYRDFDDDGDGIDTPDEDADEDGDPTDDDTDGDGTPDYLDPIDDTPPPTEDEDVEVNQLVTPNGDGNNDFLFIRGLDQVRSSTLQIFNRWGVKVYDGANYNNVNNVFDGRSRGRSTLSVNDYLPSGVYFYIFEYETEEGRFTDSEYIYISR
;
A
#
# COMPACT_ATOMS: atom_id res chain seq x y z
N ASN A 1 -23.29 -27.19 13.24
CA ASN A 1 -22.26 -27.71 12.33
C ASN A 1 -21.27 -26.58 12.23
N TYR A 2 -20.32 -26.40 13.15
CA TYR A 2 -19.38 -27.34 13.77
C TYR A 2 -18.63 -28.13 12.69
N ARG A 3 -17.39 -27.70 12.41
CA ARG A 3 -16.31 -28.37 11.66
C ARG A 3 -16.21 -28.09 10.16
N ASP A 4 -15.89 -26.87 9.75
CA ASP A 4 -14.76 -26.72 8.80
C ASP A 4 -13.44 -26.93 9.56
N PHE A 5 -12.34 -27.06 8.83
CA PHE A 5 -11.01 -27.14 9.43
C PHE A 5 -10.44 -25.75 9.74
N ASP A 6 -11.11 -24.70 9.28
CA ASP A 6 -10.73 -23.28 9.34
C ASP A 6 -11.96 -22.58 9.95
N ASP A 7 -12.00 -22.51 11.30
CA ASP A 7 -13.19 -22.16 12.08
C ASP A 7 -13.49 -20.64 12.04
N ASP A 8 -12.50 -19.80 11.72
CA ASP A 8 -12.59 -18.33 11.65
C ASP A 8 -12.47 -17.75 10.23
N GLY A 9 -12.03 -18.55 9.26
CA GLY A 9 -12.04 -18.25 7.83
C GLY A 9 -10.81 -17.51 7.32
N ASP A 10 -9.68 -17.59 8.02
CA ASP A 10 -8.44 -16.89 7.69
C ASP A 10 -7.58 -17.63 6.64
N GLY A 11 -7.85 -18.92 6.44
CA GLY A 11 -7.19 -19.81 5.49
C GLY A 11 -6.08 -20.71 6.06
N ILE A 12 -5.89 -20.73 7.37
CA ILE A 12 -5.12 -21.73 8.12
C ILE A 12 -6.10 -22.76 8.68
N ASP A 13 -5.70 -24.04 8.71
CA ASP A 13 -6.53 -25.07 9.35
C ASP A 13 -6.24 -25.04 10.86
N THR A 14 -7.25 -25.03 11.73
CA THR A 14 -7.16 -25.08 13.20
C THR A 14 -6.16 -26.07 13.79
N PRO A 15 -5.96 -27.28 13.24
CA PRO A 15 -4.89 -28.17 13.73
C PRO A 15 -3.46 -27.68 13.46
N ASP A 16 -3.27 -26.74 12.54
CA ASP A 16 -2.00 -26.13 12.16
C ASP A 16 -1.72 -24.82 12.95
N GLU A 17 -2.65 -24.41 13.82
CA GLU A 17 -2.57 -23.23 14.71
C GLU A 17 -2.11 -23.61 16.14
N ASP A 18 -1.39 -24.73 16.27
CA ASP A 18 -0.74 -25.19 17.51
C ASP A 18 0.62 -24.49 17.66
N ALA A 19 0.59 -23.27 18.19
CA ALA A 19 1.73 -22.34 18.24
C ALA A 19 2.83 -22.82 19.19
N ASP A 20 2.47 -23.50 20.28
CA ASP A 20 3.42 -24.00 21.28
C ASP A 20 3.85 -25.48 21.10
N GLU A 21 3.28 -26.14 20.10
CA GLU A 21 3.49 -27.55 19.72
C GLU A 21 3.13 -28.55 20.84
N ASP A 22 2.20 -28.21 21.73
CA ASP A 22 1.75 -29.11 22.80
C ASP A 22 0.64 -30.09 22.37
N GLY A 23 0.05 -29.85 21.19
CA GLY A 23 -1.00 -30.68 20.59
C GLY A 23 -2.44 -30.26 20.92
N ASP A 24 -2.65 -29.11 21.53
CA ASP A 24 -3.96 -28.50 21.79
C ASP A 24 -4.05 -27.06 21.20
N PRO A 25 -4.42 -26.88 19.93
CA PRO A 25 -4.54 -25.54 19.32
C PRO A 25 -5.71 -24.71 19.88
N THR A 26 -6.44 -25.21 20.89
CA THR A 26 -7.64 -24.53 21.41
C THR A 26 -7.40 -23.61 22.60
N ASP A 27 -6.19 -23.61 23.15
CA ASP A 27 -5.78 -22.71 24.23
C ASP A 27 -4.57 -21.82 23.90
N ASP A 28 -4.09 -21.88 22.65
CA ASP A 28 -3.15 -20.91 22.10
C ASP A 28 -3.83 -19.55 21.84
N ASP A 29 -3.11 -18.48 22.20
CA ASP A 29 -3.50 -17.07 22.16
C ASP A 29 -2.20 -16.28 21.93
N THR A 30 -1.84 -16.13 20.67
CA THR A 30 -0.51 -15.66 20.24
C THR A 30 -0.31 -14.18 20.58
N ASP A 31 -1.33 -13.33 20.44
CA ASP A 31 -1.26 -11.92 20.78
C ASP A 31 -1.67 -11.57 22.24
N GLY A 32 -2.32 -12.50 22.94
CA GLY A 32 -2.71 -12.36 24.34
C GLY A 32 -3.92 -11.46 24.57
N ASP A 33 -4.77 -11.25 23.56
CA ASP A 33 -6.00 -10.45 23.67
C ASP A 33 -7.16 -11.20 24.35
N GLY A 34 -7.02 -12.51 24.49
CA GLY A 34 -7.98 -13.41 25.13
C GLY A 34 -8.94 -14.11 24.17
N THR A 35 -8.74 -13.97 22.86
CA THR A 35 -9.36 -14.76 21.79
C THR A 35 -8.36 -15.84 21.37
N PRO A 36 -8.72 -17.13 21.41
CA PRO A 36 -7.82 -18.17 20.92
C PRO A 36 -7.61 -18.07 19.40
N ASP A 37 -6.41 -18.40 18.93
CA ASP A 37 -5.96 -18.25 17.53
C ASP A 37 -6.99 -18.84 16.53
N TYR A 38 -7.49 -20.05 16.77
CA TYR A 38 -8.51 -20.71 15.93
C TYR A 38 -9.90 -20.04 15.83
N LEU A 39 -10.11 -18.94 16.57
CA LEU A 39 -11.30 -18.09 16.51
C LEU A 39 -10.94 -16.63 16.22
N ASP A 40 -9.67 -16.35 15.95
CA ASP A 40 -9.14 -15.00 15.79
C ASP A 40 -8.56 -14.76 14.38
N PRO A 41 -9.41 -14.32 13.43
CA PRO A 41 -9.01 -14.18 12.02
C PRO A 41 -8.05 -13.01 11.77
N ILE A 42 -7.63 -12.32 12.83
CA ILE A 42 -6.68 -11.21 12.78
C ILE A 42 -5.36 -11.48 13.50
N ASP A 43 -5.20 -12.58 14.25
CA ASP A 43 -3.95 -12.92 14.94
C ASP A 43 -2.94 -13.59 13.99
N ASP A 44 -3.43 -14.49 13.13
CA ASP A 44 -2.61 -15.16 12.10
C ASP A 44 -2.35 -14.32 10.85
N THR A 45 -3.07 -13.19 10.72
CA THR A 45 -2.50 -12.07 9.98
C THR A 45 -1.49 -11.42 10.88
N PRO A 46 -0.17 -11.50 10.60
CA PRO A 46 0.81 -10.88 11.46
C PRO A 46 0.36 -9.43 11.69
N PRO A 47 0.33 -8.92 12.96
CA PRO A 47 -0.08 -7.56 13.25
C PRO A 47 0.70 -6.71 12.27
N PRO A 48 0.04 -5.93 11.37
CA PRO A 48 0.58 -5.52 10.08
C PRO A 48 2.04 -5.19 10.32
N THR A 49 2.92 -6.10 9.91
CA THR A 49 4.29 -6.10 10.38
C THR A 49 4.79 -4.68 10.22
N GLU A 50 5.43 -4.09 11.24
CA GLU A 50 6.05 -2.77 11.10
C GLU A 50 7.16 -2.76 10.02
N ASP A 51 7.31 -3.82 9.22
CA ASP A 51 7.73 -3.74 7.84
C ASP A 51 6.67 -2.98 7.03
N GLU A 52 6.70 -1.64 7.09
CA GLU A 52 5.79 -0.75 6.37
C GLU A 52 5.70 -1.18 4.90
N ASP A 53 4.62 -1.90 4.55
CA ASP A 53 4.30 -2.20 3.17
C ASP A 53 4.34 -0.91 2.35
N VAL A 54 4.87 -1.04 1.14
CA VAL A 54 4.97 0.10 0.23
C VAL A 54 3.58 0.45 -0.26
N GLU A 55 2.93 1.39 0.43
CA GLU A 55 1.55 1.79 0.19
C GLU A 55 1.48 3.21 -0.37
N VAL A 56 0.77 3.39 -1.49
CA VAL A 56 0.53 4.70 -2.09
C VAL A 56 -0.79 5.27 -1.58
N ASN A 57 -0.77 6.51 -1.06
CA ASN A 57 -2.00 7.18 -0.64
C ASN A 57 -2.90 7.50 -1.85
N GLN A 58 -4.19 7.16 -1.76
CA GLN A 58 -5.13 7.33 -2.87
C GLN A 58 -5.68 8.76 -3.04
N LEU A 59 -5.22 9.73 -2.24
CA LEU A 59 -5.68 11.13 -2.29
C LEU A 59 -4.53 12.15 -2.37
N VAL A 60 -4.66 13.12 -3.28
CA VAL A 60 -3.77 14.28 -3.40
C VAL A 60 -4.59 15.58 -3.41
N THR A 61 -4.30 16.49 -2.49
CA THR A 61 -4.93 17.81 -2.35
C THR A 61 -3.91 18.95 -2.30
N PRO A 62 -3.39 19.41 -3.45
CA PRO A 62 -2.33 20.41 -3.50
C PRO A 62 -2.87 21.84 -3.32
N ASN A 63 -3.36 22.12 -2.11
CA ASN A 63 -4.00 23.37 -1.71
C ASN A 63 -3.11 24.22 -0.77
N GLY A 64 -1.98 23.69 -0.31
CA GLY A 64 -1.01 24.33 0.56
C GLY A 64 -1.36 24.32 2.05
N ASP A 65 -2.25 23.42 2.49
CA ASP A 65 -2.64 23.29 3.90
C ASP A 65 -1.76 22.34 4.71
N GLY A 66 -0.80 21.67 4.06
CA GLY A 66 0.12 20.71 4.66
C GLY A 66 -0.36 19.26 4.64
N ASN A 67 -1.61 18.99 4.25
CA ASN A 67 -2.19 17.64 4.19
C ASN A 67 -2.39 17.21 2.74
N ASN A 68 -1.84 16.05 2.39
CA ASN A 68 -1.90 15.46 1.05
C ASN A 68 -1.49 16.43 -0.09
N ASP A 69 -0.66 17.44 0.20
CA ASP A 69 -0.19 18.42 -0.79
C ASP A 69 0.62 17.77 -1.93
N PHE A 70 1.12 16.56 -1.68
CA PHE A 70 1.76 15.68 -2.64
C PHE A 70 1.34 14.23 -2.38
N LEU A 71 1.57 13.35 -3.35
CA LEU A 71 1.32 11.92 -3.21
C LEU A 71 2.29 11.31 -2.20
N PHE A 72 1.80 10.99 -1.02
CA PHE A 72 2.62 10.33 0.00
C PHE A 72 2.64 8.81 -0.22
N ILE A 73 3.81 8.20 -0.13
CA ILE A 73 4.00 6.74 -0.24
C ILE A 73 4.68 6.23 1.03
N ARG A 74 4.10 5.27 1.74
CA ARG A 74 4.67 4.63 2.95
C ARG A 74 5.74 3.60 2.58
N GLY A 75 6.59 3.20 3.52
CA GLY A 75 7.59 2.15 3.29
C GLY A 75 8.69 2.49 2.27
N LEU A 76 8.97 3.78 2.00
CA LEU A 76 10.02 4.15 1.04
C LEU A 76 11.45 3.92 1.55
N ASP A 77 11.63 3.66 2.84
CA ASP A 77 12.92 3.38 3.48
C ASP A 77 13.54 2.06 3.01
N GLN A 78 12.71 1.06 2.67
CA GLN A 78 13.14 -0.19 2.04
C GLN A 78 13.36 -0.10 0.52
N VAL A 79 12.95 1.02 -0.10
CA VAL A 79 13.02 1.21 -1.57
C VAL A 79 14.38 1.74 -2.01
N ARG A 80 15.13 0.93 -2.76
CA ARG A 80 16.45 1.28 -3.31
C ARG A 80 16.35 2.11 -4.60
N SER A 81 15.36 1.80 -5.43
CA SER A 81 15.06 2.56 -6.64
C SER A 81 13.58 2.46 -6.97
N SER A 82 13.05 3.49 -7.61
CA SER A 82 11.63 3.52 -7.99
C SER A 82 11.35 4.31 -9.25
N THR A 83 10.23 4.02 -9.89
CA THR A 83 9.64 4.79 -10.99
C THR A 83 8.15 4.97 -10.73
N LEU A 84 7.70 6.21 -10.68
CA LEU A 84 6.30 6.59 -10.56
C LEU A 84 5.80 7.16 -11.88
N GLN A 85 4.77 6.56 -12.44
CA GLN A 85 4.07 7.04 -13.62
C GLN A 85 2.61 7.31 -13.28
N ILE A 86 2.06 8.41 -13.78
CA ILE A 86 0.65 8.76 -13.55
C ILE A 86 0.00 9.06 -14.89
N PHE A 87 -1.19 8.53 -15.09
CA PHE A 87 -1.98 8.62 -16.29
C PHE A 87 -3.33 9.26 -16.00
N ASN A 88 -3.80 10.10 -16.92
CA ASN A 88 -5.17 10.59 -16.85
C ASN A 88 -6.17 9.54 -17.37
N ARG A 89 -7.47 9.87 -17.26
CA ARG A 89 -8.58 9.00 -17.71
C ARG A 89 -8.54 8.57 -19.18
N TRP A 90 -7.73 9.21 -20.03
CA TRP A 90 -7.57 8.85 -21.44
C TRP A 90 -6.32 8.01 -21.70
N GLY A 91 -5.62 7.56 -20.64
CA GLY A 91 -4.37 6.80 -20.75
C GLY A 91 -3.16 7.65 -21.13
N VAL A 92 -3.27 8.98 -21.08
CA VAL A 92 -2.13 9.87 -21.37
C VAL A 92 -1.29 10.03 -20.12
N LYS A 93 0.01 9.73 -20.22
CA LYS A 93 0.97 9.92 -19.13
C LYS A 93 1.16 11.41 -18.83
N VAL A 94 0.81 11.80 -17.61
CA VAL A 94 0.90 13.17 -17.11
C VAL A 94 2.07 13.38 -16.15
N TYR A 95 2.61 12.32 -15.58
CA TYR A 95 3.80 12.35 -14.73
C TYR A 95 4.68 11.13 -15.00
N ASP A 96 5.99 11.35 -14.92
CA ASP A 96 7.03 10.33 -15.03
C ASP A 96 8.20 10.80 -14.16
N GLY A 97 8.46 10.09 -13.07
CA GLY A 97 9.52 10.41 -12.11
C GLY A 97 10.23 9.16 -11.63
N ALA A 98 11.52 9.26 -11.37
CA ALA A 98 12.34 8.18 -10.82
C ALA A 98 12.88 8.56 -9.44
N ASN A 99 13.08 7.58 -8.55
CA ASN A 99 13.61 7.71 -7.19
C ASN A 99 12.76 8.62 -6.28
N TYR A 100 11.48 8.30 -6.19
CA TYR A 100 10.50 9.00 -5.34
C TYR A 100 10.90 8.91 -3.85
N ASN A 101 10.75 9.98 -3.07
CA ASN A 101 11.28 9.99 -1.69
C ASN A 101 10.50 10.82 -0.65
N ASN A 102 9.30 11.31 -0.95
CA ASN A 102 8.49 12.15 -0.04
C ASN A 102 9.16 13.45 0.49
N VAL A 103 10.36 13.82 0.04
CA VAL A 103 11.13 14.95 0.59
C VAL A 103 11.40 16.01 -0.46
N ASN A 104 12.18 15.67 -1.49
CA ASN A 104 12.59 16.62 -2.54
C ASN A 104 12.22 16.15 -3.95
N ASN A 105 11.80 14.89 -4.07
CA ASN A 105 11.31 14.31 -5.30
C ASN A 105 9.92 13.73 -5.05
N VAL A 106 8.93 14.57 -5.32
CA VAL A 106 7.53 14.30 -5.05
C VAL A 106 6.65 14.63 -6.26
N PHE A 107 5.41 14.16 -6.22
CA PHE A 107 4.34 14.53 -7.12
C PHE A 107 3.33 15.40 -6.38
N ASP A 108 3.36 16.70 -6.67
CA ASP A 108 2.54 17.75 -6.06
C ASP A 108 1.27 18.08 -6.87
N GLY A 109 0.81 17.13 -7.69
CA GLY A 109 -0.34 17.32 -8.58
C GLY A 109 -0.05 18.12 -9.86
N ARG A 110 1.21 18.46 -10.14
CA ARG A 110 1.60 19.13 -11.40
C ARG A 110 2.02 18.14 -12.48
N SER A 111 1.63 18.45 -13.72
CA SER A 111 2.05 17.69 -14.89
C SER A 111 3.56 17.80 -15.11
N ARG A 112 4.23 16.66 -15.31
CA ARG A 112 5.66 16.57 -15.72
C ARG A 112 5.84 15.68 -16.96
N GLY A 113 4.78 15.50 -17.74
CA GLY A 113 4.80 14.73 -18.98
C GLY A 113 5.64 15.38 -20.09
N ARG A 114 6.47 14.59 -20.78
CA ARG A 114 7.42 15.03 -21.82
C ARG A 114 6.78 15.61 -23.09
N SER A 115 5.44 15.65 -23.23
CA SER A 115 4.80 16.10 -24.47
C SER A 115 3.40 16.69 -24.26
N THR A 116 3.23 17.94 -24.73
CA THR A 116 1.97 18.60 -25.15
C THR A 116 0.93 19.06 -24.12
N LEU A 117 0.98 18.64 -22.86
CA LEU A 117 0.23 19.30 -21.79
C LEU A 117 1.15 20.32 -21.12
N SER A 118 0.66 21.53 -20.85
CA SER A 118 1.44 22.59 -20.17
C SER A 118 2.26 22.02 -19.01
N VAL A 119 3.56 21.87 -19.26
CA VAL A 119 4.48 21.28 -18.29
C VAL A 119 4.50 22.21 -17.07
N ASN A 120 4.37 21.64 -15.88
CA ASN A 120 4.26 22.31 -14.58
C ASN A 120 2.91 22.96 -14.24
N ASP A 121 1.87 22.82 -15.06
CA ASP A 121 0.52 23.20 -14.64
C ASP A 121 -0.07 22.12 -13.72
N TYR A 122 -0.89 22.57 -12.77
CA TYR A 122 -1.68 21.68 -11.93
C TYR A 122 -2.67 20.90 -12.78
N LEU A 123 -2.76 19.61 -12.51
CA LEU A 123 -3.70 18.73 -13.18
C LEU A 123 -5.14 19.06 -12.73
N PRO A 124 -6.13 18.94 -13.64
CA PRO A 124 -7.54 19.10 -13.26
C PRO A 124 -7.97 18.09 -12.22
N SER A 125 -8.95 18.46 -11.39
CA SER A 125 -9.52 17.53 -10.42
C SER A 125 -10.16 16.32 -11.09
N GLY A 126 -9.94 15.15 -10.53
CA GLY A 126 -10.45 13.89 -11.06
C GLY A 126 -9.64 12.68 -10.66
N VAL A 127 -10.05 11.54 -11.20
CA VAL A 127 -9.39 10.25 -11.03
C VAL A 127 -8.25 10.10 -12.04
N TYR A 128 -7.12 9.62 -11.54
CA TYR A 128 -5.91 9.26 -12.28
C TYR A 128 -5.53 7.84 -11.92
N PHE A 129 -4.70 7.22 -12.75
CA PHE A 129 -4.16 5.88 -12.50
C PHE A 129 -2.65 5.99 -12.34
N TYR A 130 -2.09 5.39 -11.30
CA TYR A 130 -0.63 5.34 -11.13
C TYR A 130 -0.08 3.94 -11.37
N ILE A 131 1.19 3.90 -11.72
CA ILE A 131 2.02 2.69 -11.68
C ILE A 131 3.28 3.07 -10.91
N PHE A 132 3.51 2.38 -9.81
CA PHE A 132 4.68 2.53 -8.96
C PHE A 132 5.52 1.25 -9.03
N GLU A 133 6.60 1.31 -9.78
CA GLU A 133 7.58 0.22 -9.86
C GLU A 133 8.71 0.51 -8.88
N TYR A 134 9.08 -0.46 -8.03
CA TYR A 134 10.13 -0.28 -7.05
C TYR A 134 10.95 -1.54 -6.83
N GLU A 135 12.15 -1.38 -6.28
CA GLU A 135 13.08 -2.45 -5.93
C GLU A 135 13.50 -2.35 -4.47
N THR A 136 13.39 -3.46 -3.74
CA THR A 136 13.83 -3.61 -2.34
C THR A 136 14.99 -4.62 -2.25
N GLU A 137 15.33 -5.08 -1.04
CA GLU A 137 16.28 -6.19 -0.88
C GLU A 137 15.70 -7.53 -1.36
N GLU A 138 14.38 -7.67 -1.32
CA GLU A 138 13.67 -8.92 -1.61
C GLU A 138 13.40 -9.12 -3.10
N GLY A 139 13.32 -8.03 -3.85
CA GLY A 139 13.09 -8.11 -5.29
C GLY A 139 12.53 -6.83 -5.89
N ARG A 140 11.86 -7.01 -7.04
CA ARG A 140 11.21 -5.95 -7.80
C ARG A 140 9.70 -6.12 -7.75
N PHE A 141 9.01 -5.05 -7.43
CA PHE A 141 7.58 -5.03 -7.19
C PHE A 141 6.90 -3.97 -8.06
N THR A 142 5.59 -4.08 -8.18
CA THR A 142 4.76 -3.12 -8.91
C THR A 142 3.46 -2.98 -8.17
N ASP A 143 3.18 -1.76 -7.72
CA ASP A 143 1.90 -1.35 -7.18
C ASP A 143 1.19 -0.41 -8.17
N SER A 144 -0.12 -0.54 -8.31
CA SER A 144 -0.89 0.26 -9.26
C SER A 144 -2.36 0.33 -8.89
N GLU A 145 -2.88 1.54 -8.71
CA GLU A 145 -4.28 1.80 -8.38
C GLU A 145 -4.73 3.18 -8.90
N TYR A 146 -5.97 3.57 -8.59
CA TYR A 146 -6.56 4.86 -8.88
C TYR A 146 -6.37 5.86 -7.73
N ILE A 147 -5.69 6.98 -8.02
CA ILE A 147 -5.62 8.13 -7.11
C ILE A 147 -6.66 9.19 -7.51
N TYR A 148 -7.18 9.90 -6.52
CA TYR A 148 -8.01 11.09 -6.72
C TYR A 148 -7.21 12.36 -6.46
N ILE A 149 -7.22 13.28 -7.41
CA ILE A 149 -6.59 14.60 -7.26
C ILE A 149 -7.71 15.65 -7.14
N SER A 150 -7.67 16.47 -6.09
CA SER A 150 -8.62 17.56 -5.85
C SER A 150 -7.88 18.81 -5.43
N ARG A 151 -8.13 19.94 -6.09
CA ARG A 151 -7.51 21.21 -5.73
C ARG A 151 -8.54 22.20 -5.22
#